data_AF-A0A7J8D2N2-F1
#
_entry.id   AF-A0A7J8D2N2-F1
#
_cell.length_a   1.000
_cell.length_b   1.000
_cell.length_c   1.000
_cell.angle_alpha   90.00
_cell.angle_beta   90.00
_cell.angle_gamma   90.00
#
_symmetry.space_group_name_H-M   'P 1'
#
loop_
_entity.id
_entity.type
_entity.pdbx_description
1 polymer ?
#
loop_
_entity_poly.entity_id
_entity_poly.type
_entity_poly.pdbx_seq_one_letter_code
_entity_poly.pdbx_strand_id
1 'polypeptide(L)'
;MLLGVTLLKKKYPMAKYLCVLLIVAGVALFMYKPKKVVGMEEHTIGYGELLLLLSLTLDGLTGVSQDHMRAHYQTGSNHMMLNINLWSTLLLGAGILFTGELWEFLSFAERYPAIIYNILLFGLTSALGQSFIFMTVVYFGPLTCSIITTTRKFFTILASVILFANPISTMQWVGTVLVFLGLGLDAKFGKGAKKTSH
;
A
#
# COMPACT_ATOMS: atom_id res chain seq x y z
N MET A 1 4.56 0.24 10.24
CA MET A 1 5.63 0.56 11.22
C MET A 1 5.34 -0.05 12.59
N LEU A 2 4.20 0.27 13.21
CA LEU A 2 3.84 -0.23 14.55
C LEU A 2 3.94 -1.76 14.67
N LEU A 3 3.35 -2.52 13.74
CA LEU A 3 3.43 -3.98 13.71
C LEU A 3 4.86 -4.52 13.59
N GLY A 4 5.76 -3.81 12.90
CA GLY A 4 7.17 -4.19 12.82
C GLY A 4 7.93 -3.94 14.13
N VAL A 5 7.45 -3.02 14.97
CA VAL A 5 8.00 -2.77 16.31
C VAL A 5 7.48 -3.80 17.30
N THR A 6 6.18 -4.14 17.24
CA THR A 6 5.57 -5.08 18.18
C THR A 6 5.94 -6.53 17.88
N LEU A 7 5.97 -6.94 16.61
CA LEU A 7 6.24 -8.33 16.21
C LEU A 7 7.73 -8.61 15.98
N LEU A 8 8.45 -7.75 15.25
CA LEU A 8 9.89 -7.93 14.98
C LEU A 8 10.81 -7.24 16.01
N LYS A 9 10.26 -6.56 17.03
CA LYS A 9 11.04 -5.79 18.03
C LYS A 9 12.07 -4.82 17.43
N LYS A 10 11.84 -4.36 16.19
CA LYS A 10 12.76 -3.42 15.51
C LYS A 10 12.64 -2.03 16.14
N LYS A 11 13.79 -1.40 16.37
CA LYS A 11 13.87 0.01 16.79
C LYS A 11 14.08 0.90 15.57
N TYR A 12 13.08 1.72 15.23
CA TYR A 12 13.23 2.78 14.24
C TYR A 12 13.72 4.07 14.93
N PRO A 13 14.57 4.89 14.28
CA PRO A 13 14.97 6.18 14.82
C PRO A 13 13.75 7.10 14.96
N MET A 14 13.73 7.94 15.99
CA MET A 14 12.62 8.87 16.27
C MET A 14 12.27 9.77 15.08
N ALA A 15 13.28 10.16 14.29
CA ALA A 15 13.09 10.91 13.05
C ALA A 15 12.14 10.22 12.07
N LYS A 16 12.19 8.89 11.92
CA LYS A 16 11.29 8.15 11.01
C LYS A 16 9.83 8.20 11.46
N TYR A 17 9.57 8.12 12.76
CA TYR A 17 8.21 8.24 13.27
C TYR A 17 7.64 9.63 12.99
N LEU A 18 8.44 10.68 13.21
CA LEU A 18 8.03 12.06 12.91
C LEU A 18 7.74 12.25 11.42
N CYS A 19 8.61 11.72 10.53
CA CYS A 19 8.41 11.82 9.08
C CYS A 19 7.12 11.15 8.63
N VAL A 20 6.85 9.93 9.12
CA VAL A 20 5.62 9.21 8.77
C VAL A 20 4.39 9.88 9.35
N LEU A 21 4.46 10.42 10.56
CA LEU A 21 3.35 11.19 11.15
C LEU A 21 3.04 12.44 10.31
N LEU A 22 4.07 13.19 9.88
CA LEU A 22 3.93 14.31 8.96
C LEU A 22 3.26 13.91 7.65
N ILE A 23 3.67 12.80 7.04
CA ILE A 23 3.05 12.30 5.80
C ILE A 23 1.58 11.94 6.03
N VAL A 24 1.27 11.20 7.09
CA VAL A 24 -0.11 10.78 7.42
C VAL A 24 -0.99 11.98 7.70
N ALA A 25 -0.53 12.94 8.51
CA ALA A 25 -1.26 14.17 8.79
C ALA A 25 -1.48 14.99 7.51
N GLY A 26 -0.49 15.07 6.64
CA GLY A 26 -0.57 15.83 5.40
C GLY A 26 -1.55 15.23 4.40
N VAL A 27 -1.55 13.90 4.25
CA VAL A 27 -2.54 13.19 3.42
C VAL A 27 -3.94 13.31 4.02
N ALA A 28 -4.10 13.17 5.34
CA ALA A 28 -5.39 13.34 6.00
C ALA A 28 -5.96 14.75 5.78
N LEU A 29 -5.12 15.78 5.92
CA LEU A 29 -5.51 17.17 5.70
C LEU A 29 -5.81 17.45 4.22
N PHE A 30 -5.07 16.83 3.29
CA PHE A 30 -5.35 16.92 1.86
C PHE A 30 -6.67 16.24 1.46
N MET A 31 -7.01 15.11 2.09
CA MET A 31 -8.27 14.41 1.86
C MET A 31 -9.45 15.02 2.60
N TYR A 32 -9.19 15.86 3.61
CA TYR A 32 -10.23 16.54 4.37
C TYR A 32 -10.99 17.51 3.46
N LYS A 33 -12.24 17.18 3.18
CA LYS A 33 -13.21 18.10 2.58
C LYS A 33 -14.18 18.52 3.68
N PRO A 34 -14.31 19.82 3.99
CA PRO A 34 -15.32 20.27 4.93
C PRO A 34 -16.70 19.89 4.36
N LYS A 35 -17.41 18.97 5.04
CA LYS A 35 -18.81 18.70 4.73
C LYS A 35 -19.56 20.01 4.98
N LYS A 36 -20.28 20.53 3.98
CA LYS A 36 -21.32 21.54 4.24
C LYS A 36 -22.28 20.90 5.23
N VAL A 37 -22.41 21.50 6.42
CA VAL A 37 -23.22 20.97 7.52
C VAL A 37 -24.68 20.94 7.08
N VAL A 38 -25.14 19.77 6.63
CA VAL A 38 -26.56 19.42 6.50
C VAL A 38 -26.70 18.01 7.04
N GLY A 39 -27.25 17.88 8.24
CA GLY A 39 -27.55 16.61 8.90
C GLY A 39 -26.38 16.03 9.71
N MET A 40 -26.51 16.07 11.03
CA MET A 40 -25.68 15.27 11.94
C MET A 40 -26.14 13.81 11.83
N GLU A 41 -25.61 13.06 10.87
CA GLU A 41 -25.69 11.60 10.92
C GLU A 41 -24.64 11.09 11.90
N GLU A 42 -25.07 10.33 12.91
CA GLU A 42 -24.17 9.58 13.78
C GLU A 42 -23.30 8.66 12.91
N HIS A 43 -22.01 8.96 12.83
CA HIS A 43 -21.02 8.11 12.20
C HIS A 43 -20.79 6.88 13.09
N THR A 44 -21.67 5.89 13.02
CA THR A 44 -21.45 4.57 13.62
C THR A 44 -20.42 3.84 12.79
N ILE A 45 -19.40 3.26 13.43
CA ILE A 45 -18.40 2.45 12.75
C ILE A 45 -19.13 1.30 12.03
N GLY A 46 -19.21 1.39 10.70
CA GLY A 46 -19.93 0.44 9.87
C GLY A 46 -19.13 -0.84 9.63
N TYR A 47 -19.80 -1.85 9.09
CA TYR A 47 -19.16 -3.11 8.68
C TYR A 47 -18.01 -2.89 7.68
N GLY A 48 -18.17 -1.94 6.75
CA GLY A 48 -17.13 -1.59 5.77
C GLY A 48 -15.88 -0.98 6.39
N GLU A 49 -16.02 -0.12 7.41
CA GLU A 49 -14.88 0.48 8.11
C GLU A 49 -14.09 -0.58 8.90
N LEU A 50 -14.79 -1.54 9.51
CA LEU A 50 -14.17 -2.67 10.18
C LEU A 50 -13.42 -3.59 9.21
N LEU A 51 -14.00 -3.89 8.03
CA LEU A 51 -13.32 -4.65 6.99
C LEU A 51 -12.07 -3.94 6.45
N LEU A 52 -12.13 -2.61 6.28
CA LEU A 52 -10.97 -1.81 5.88
C LEU A 52 -9.86 -1.85 6.92
N LEU A 53 -10.20 -1.71 8.21
CA LEU A 53 -9.21 -1.79 9.29
C LEU A 53 -8.55 -3.17 9.36
N LEU A 54 -9.34 -4.23 9.20
CA LEU A 54 -8.81 -5.60 9.14
C LEU A 54 -7.89 -5.79 7.93
N SER A 55 -8.31 -5.37 6.73
CA SER A 55 -7.52 -5.46 5.50
C SER A 55 -6.17 -4.74 5.64
N LEU A 56 -6.17 -3.50 6.14
CA LEU A 56 -4.94 -2.72 6.34
C LEU A 56 -4.01 -3.36 7.38
N THR A 57 -4.58 -4.02 8.39
CA THR A 57 -3.81 -4.74 9.41
C THR A 57 -3.14 -5.97 8.82
N LEU A 58 -3.86 -6.75 8.01
CA LEU A 58 -3.33 -7.91 7.28
C LEU A 58 -2.25 -7.51 6.26
N ASP A 59 -2.44 -6.40 5.55
CA ASP A 59 -1.40 -5.84 4.67
C ASP A 59 -0.13 -5.48 5.45
N GLY A 60 -0.30 -4.86 6.64
CA GLY A 60 0.79 -4.57 7.55
C GLY A 60 1.51 -5.82 8.06
N LEU A 61 0.77 -6.87 8.39
CA LEU A 61 1.32 -8.18 8.80
C LEU A 61 2.09 -8.84 7.67
N THR A 62 1.59 -8.79 6.44
CA THR A 62 2.29 -9.31 5.25
C THR A 62 3.64 -8.64 5.07
N GLY A 63 3.70 -7.31 5.17
CA GLY A 63 4.97 -6.57 5.09
C GLY A 63 5.94 -6.97 6.19
N VAL A 64 5.46 -7.18 7.41
CA VAL A 64 6.26 -7.65 8.56
C VAL A 64 6.80 -9.07 8.33
N SER A 65 5.97 -9.99 7.82
CA SER A 65 6.37 -11.35 7.47
C SER A 65 7.40 -11.37 6.34
N GLN A 66 7.25 -10.53 5.31
CA GLN A 66 8.24 -10.37 4.24
C GLN A 66 9.58 -9.87 4.77
N ASP A 67 9.57 -8.93 5.73
CA ASP A 67 10.78 -8.44 6.38
C ASP A 67 11.48 -9.53 7.21
N HIS A 68 10.69 -10.37 7.90
CA HIS A 68 11.20 -11.51 8.66
C HIS A 68 11.82 -12.57 7.74
N MET A 69 11.13 -12.93 6.65
CA MET A 69 11.63 -13.85 5.63
C MET A 69 12.94 -13.36 5.01
N ARG A 70 13.01 -12.06 4.68
CA ARG A 70 14.23 -11.44 4.18
C ARG A 70 15.37 -11.53 5.20
N ALA A 71 15.11 -11.18 6.46
CA ALA A 71 16.15 -11.10 7.48
C ALA A 71 16.72 -12.47 7.88
N HIS A 72 15.89 -13.49 8.04
CA HIS A 72 16.30 -14.82 8.52
C HIS A 72 16.67 -15.80 7.41
N TYR A 73 16.04 -15.72 6.23
CA TYR A 73 16.22 -16.72 5.17
C TYR A 73 16.92 -16.18 3.91
N GLN A 74 17.22 -14.87 3.84
CA GLN A 74 17.87 -14.21 2.69
C GLN A 74 17.25 -14.62 1.34
N THR A 75 15.91 -14.75 1.32
CA THR A 75 15.19 -15.25 0.16
C THR A 75 15.31 -14.30 -1.03
N GLY A 76 15.62 -14.86 -2.21
CA GLY A 76 15.63 -14.09 -3.46
C GLY A 76 14.25 -13.55 -3.82
N SER A 77 14.21 -12.36 -4.44
CA SER A 77 12.96 -11.66 -4.83
C SER A 77 12.00 -12.54 -5.63
N ASN A 78 12.52 -13.25 -6.63
CA ASN A 78 11.72 -14.10 -7.51
C ASN A 78 11.13 -15.30 -6.78
N HIS A 79 11.89 -15.91 -5.86
CA HIS A 79 11.41 -17.04 -5.06
C HIS A 79 10.35 -16.60 -4.04
N MET A 80 10.52 -15.43 -3.42
CA MET A 80 9.52 -14.88 -2.51
C MET A 80 8.22 -14.55 -3.25
N MET A 81 8.31 -13.93 -4.43
CA MET A 81 7.16 -13.63 -5.28
C MET A 81 6.42 -14.90 -5.72
N LEU A 82 7.14 -15.90 -6.24
CA LEU A 82 6.55 -17.15 -6.71
C LEU A 82 5.77 -17.86 -5.60
N ASN A 83 6.39 -18.05 -4.43
CA ASN A 83 5.76 -18.78 -3.33
C ASN A 83 4.53 -18.05 -2.77
N ILE A 84 4.61 -16.72 -2.61
CA ILE A 84 3.45 -15.94 -2.15
C ILE A 84 2.32 -16.02 -3.17
N ASN A 85 2.59 -15.80 -4.45
CA ASN A 85 1.57 -15.85 -5.50
C ASN A 85 0.97 -17.26 -5.67
N LEU A 86 1.78 -18.32 -5.50
CA LEU A 86 1.31 -19.70 -5.54
C LEU A 86 0.31 -19.99 -4.42
N TRP A 87 0.66 -19.66 -3.18
CA TRP A 87 -0.26 -19.82 -2.04
C TRP A 87 -1.50 -18.94 -2.16
N SER A 88 -1.37 -17.70 -2.62
CA SER A 88 -2.52 -16.82 -2.88
C SER A 88 -3.44 -17.41 -3.95
N THR A 89 -2.91 -17.99 -5.02
CA THR A 89 -3.71 -18.61 -6.09
C THR A 89 -4.46 -19.84 -5.57
N LEU A 90 -3.83 -20.67 -4.72
CA LEU A 90 -4.49 -21.84 -4.14
C LEU A 90 -5.64 -21.43 -3.21
N LEU A 91 -5.41 -20.47 -2.31
CA LEU A 91 -6.43 -20.02 -1.36
C LEU A 91 -7.60 -19.30 -2.05
N LEU A 92 -7.29 -18.38 -2.98
CA LEU A 92 -8.32 -17.67 -3.75
C LEU A 92 -9.06 -18.63 -4.68
N GLY A 93 -8.37 -19.56 -5.32
CA GLY A 93 -8.97 -20.59 -6.16
C GLY A 93 -9.94 -21.47 -5.39
N ALA A 94 -9.56 -21.95 -4.21
CA ALA A 94 -10.46 -22.69 -3.34
C ALA A 94 -11.69 -21.85 -2.91
N GLY A 95 -11.48 -20.56 -2.60
CA GLY A 95 -12.56 -19.63 -2.26
C GLY A 95 -13.56 -19.46 -3.40
N ILE A 96 -13.07 -19.20 -4.62
CA ILE A 96 -13.91 -19.03 -5.82
C ILE A 96 -14.70 -20.31 -6.12
N LEU A 97 -14.05 -21.48 -6.02
CA LEU A 97 -14.73 -22.78 -6.20
C LEU A 97 -15.82 -23.01 -5.16
N PHE A 98 -15.59 -22.63 -3.90
CA PHE A 98 -16.57 -22.75 -2.82
C PHE A 98 -17.77 -21.81 -3.02
N THR A 99 -17.54 -20.58 -3.48
CA THR A 99 -18.59 -19.60 -3.76
C THR A 99 -19.39 -19.87 -5.03
N GLY A 100 -18.83 -20.63 -5.99
CA GLY A 100 -19.46 -20.92 -7.28
C GLY A 100 -19.32 -19.80 -8.33
N GLU A 101 -18.70 -18.66 -7.99
CA GLU A 101 -18.53 -17.50 -8.88
C GLU A 101 -17.76 -17.82 -10.17
N LEU A 102 -16.98 -18.91 -10.20
CA LEU A 102 -16.27 -19.35 -11.40
C LEU A 102 -17.22 -19.59 -12.58
N TRP A 103 -18.38 -20.20 -12.32
CA TRP A 103 -19.34 -20.53 -13.36
C TRP A 103 -19.99 -19.29 -13.94
N GLU A 104 -20.32 -18.33 -13.08
CA GLU A 104 -20.83 -17.02 -13.50
C GLU A 104 -19.79 -16.27 -14.35
N PHE A 105 -18.53 -16.27 -13.92
CA PHE A 105 -17.44 -15.67 -14.68
C PHE A 105 -17.25 -16.31 -16.06
N LEU A 106 -17.31 -17.64 -16.16
CA LEU A 106 -17.19 -18.34 -17.44
C LEU A 106 -18.32 -17.96 -18.41
N SER A 107 -19.56 -17.91 -17.92
CA SER A 107 -20.71 -17.47 -18.73
C SER A 107 -20.56 -16.01 -19.20
N PHE A 108 -19.99 -15.16 -18.35
CA PHE A 108 -19.68 -13.77 -18.70
C PHE A 108 -18.59 -13.68 -19.76
N ALA A 109 -17.52 -14.48 -19.61
CA ALA A 109 -16.38 -14.49 -20.53
C ALA A 109 -16.76 -15.00 -21.92
N GLU A 110 -17.69 -15.95 -22.02
CA GLU A 110 -18.24 -16.42 -23.29
C GLU A 110 -19.05 -15.33 -23.99
N ARG A 111 -19.85 -14.57 -23.24
CA ARG A 111 -20.63 -13.44 -23.78
C ARG A 111 -19.76 -12.26 -24.22
N TYR A 112 -18.63 -12.04 -23.55
CA TYR A 112 -17.71 -10.92 -23.83
C TYR A 112 -16.25 -11.38 -23.92
N PRO A 113 -15.85 -12.04 -25.02
CA PRO A 113 -14.51 -12.65 -25.16
C PRO A 113 -13.38 -11.62 -25.09
N ALA A 114 -13.65 -10.35 -25.40
CA ALA A 114 -12.68 -9.26 -25.26
C ALA A 114 -12.15 -9.09 -23.82
N ILE A 115 -12.89 -9.55 -22.79
CA ILE A 115 -12.42 -9.44 -21.40
C ILE A 115 -11.16 -10.27 -21.15
N ILE A 116 -10.99 -11.39 -21.85
CA ILE A 116 -9.81 -12.26 -21.70
C ILE A 116 -8.54 -11.49 -22.07
N TYR A 117 -8.59 -10.69 -23.15
CA TYR A 117 -7.48 -9.84 -23.54
C TYR A 117 -7.15 -8.79 -22.46
N ASN A 118 -8.17 -8.13 -21.91
CA ASN A 118 -7.98 -7.15 -20.83
C ASN A 118 -7.38 -7.79 -19.57
N ILE A 119 -7.84 -8.98 -19.20
CA ILE A 119 -7.31 -9.74 -18.05
C ILE A 119 -5.86 -10.15 -18.29
N LEU A 120 -5.52 -10.64 -19.48
CA LEU A 120 -4.14 -11.03 -19.83
C LEU A 120 -3.20 -9.81 -19.81
N LEU A 121 -3.62 -8.69 -20.40
CA LEU A 121 -2.85 -7.45 -20.41
C LEU A 121 -2.64 -6.93 -18.99
N PHE A 122 -3.70 -6.91 -18.18
CA PHE A 122 -3.65 -6.53 -16.77
C PHE A 122 -2.74 -7.46 -15.97
N GLY A 123 -2.82 -8.78 -16.19
CA GLY A 123 -1.97 -9.77 -15.56
C GLY A 123 -0.50 -9.59 -15.90
N LEU A 124 -0.17 -9.37 -17.17
CA LEU A 124 1.20 -9.17 -17.63
C LEU A 124 1.80 -7.88 -17.04
N THR A 125 1.08 -6.77 -17.13
CA THR A 125 1.52 -5.49 -16.54
C THR A 125 1.61 -5.55 -15.01
N SER A 126 0.69 -6.26 -14.35
CA SER A 126 0.73 -6.51 -12.90
C SER A 126 1.95 -7.36 -12.51
N ALA A 127 2.28 -8.42 -13.25
CA ALA A 127 3.45 -9.25 -13.00
C ALA A 127 4.77 -8.47 -13.11
N LEU A 128 4.88 -7.59 -14.12
CA LEU A 128 6.00 -6.66 -14.24
C LEU A 128 6.06 -5.72 -13.03
N GLY A 129 4.93 -5.12 -12.62
CA GLY A 129 4.86 -4.26 -11.45
C GLY A 129 5.24 -4.97 -10.14
N GLN A 130 4.74 -6.19 -9.95
CA GLN A 130 5.06 -7.01 -8.78
C GLN A 130 6.55 -7.35 -8.72
N SER A 131 7.20 -7.61 -9.86
CA SER A 131 8.65 -7.87 -9.90
C SER A 131 9.43 -6.70 -9.27
N PHE A 132 9.07 -5.45 -9.59
CA PHE A 132 9.69 -4.28 -8.97
C PHE A 132 9.37 -4.12 -7.48
N ILE A 133 8.14 -4.47 -7.07
CA ILE A 133 7.74 -4.44 -5.66
C ILE A 133 8.58 -5.43 -4.85
N PHE A 134 8.61 -6.69 -5.26
CA PHE A 134 9.38 -7.74 -4.58
C PHE A 134 10.87 -7.43 -4.56
N MET A 135 11.41 -6.90 -5.66
CA MET A 135 12.80 -6.45 -5.73
C MET A 135 13.06 -5.36 -4.68
N THR A 136 12.18 -4.36 -4.59
CA THR A 136 12.29 -3.28 -3.61
C THR A 136 12.22 -3.80 -2.17
N VAL A 137 11.33 -4.76 -1.89
CA VAL A 137 11.20 -5.40 -0.57
C VAL A 137 12.49 -6.13 -0.20
N VAL A 138 13.07 -6.92 -1.11
CA VAL A 138 14.30 -7.69 -0.85
C VAL A 138 15.55 -6.80 -0.72
N TYR A 139 15.67 -5.71 -1.47
CA TYR A 139 16.84 -4.82 -1.39
C TYR A 139 16.71 -3.74 -0.30
N PHE A 140 15.54 -3.10 -0.17
CA PHE A 140 15.36 -1.91 0.69
C PHE A 140 14.37 -2.07 1.84
N GLY A 141 13.56 -3.11 1.77
CA GLY A 141 12.69 -3.54 2.86
C GLY A 141 11.24 -3.12 2.59
N PRO A 142 10.28 -3.80 3.22
CA PRO A 142 8.87 -3.53 3.00
C PRO A 142 8.45 -2.14 3.48
N LEU A 143 9.12 -1.59 4.51
CA LEU A 143 8.89 -0.20 4.94
C LEU A 143 9.23 0.80 3.82
N THR A 144 10.39 0.65 3.18
CA THR A 144 10.81 1.53 2.08
C THR A 144 9.88 1.38 0.87
N CYS A 145 9.45 0.14 0.57
CA CYS A 145 8.47 -0.12 -0.49
C CYS A 145 7.12 0.60 -0.21
N SER A 146 6.65 0.59 1.03
CA SER A 146 5.44 1.30 1.44
C SER A 146 5.58 2.82 1.27
N ILE A 147 6.75 3.39 1.58
CA ILE A 147 7.02 4.83 1.40
C ILE A 147 7.04 5.20 -0.09
N ILE A 148 7.73 4.40 -0.93
CA ILE A 148 7.80 4.63 -2.38
C ILE A 148 6.40 4.59 -3.01
N THR A 149 5.60 3.57 -2.68
CA THR A 149 4.25 3.42 -3.23
C THR A 149 3.30 4.52 -2.76
N THR A 150 3.40 4.95 -1.49
CA THR A 150 2.62 6.08 -0.95
C THR A 150 3.00 7.38 -1.65
N THR A 151 4.29 7.62 -1.86
CA THR A 151 4.81 8.78 -2.60
C THR A 151 4.26 8.79 -4.02
N ARG A 152 4.33 7.65 -4.74
CA ARG A 152 3.75 7.50 -6.07
C ARG A 152 2.26 7.83 -6.09
N LYS A 153 1.48 7.23 -5.18
CA LYS A 153 0.03 7.48 -5.06
C LYS A 153 -0.25 8.96 -4.85
N PHE A 154 0.51 9.62 -3.98
CA PHE A 154 0.37 11.04 -3.70
C PHE A 154 0.64 11.92 -4.93
N PHE A 155 1.73 11.65 -5.67
CA PHE A 155 2.01 12.38 -6.92
C PHE A 155 0.94 12.15 -7.98
N THR A 156 0.39 10.94 -8.10
CA THR A 156 -0.73 10.67 -9.01
C THR A 156 -1.98 11.47 -8.61
N ILE A 157 -2.26 11.60 -7.32
CA ILE A 157 -3.36 12.45 -6.82
C ILE A 157 -3.10 13.92 -7.20
N LEU A 158 -1.90 14.44 -6.95
CA LEU A 158 -1.56 15.82 -7.29
C LEU A 158 -1.67 16.08 -8.79
N ALA A 159 -1.12 15.18 -9.62
CA ALA A 159 -1.21 15.27 -11.08
C ALA A 159 -2.67 15.25 -11.56
N SER A 160 -3.51 14.39 -10.98
CA SER A 160 -4.94 14.34 -11.28
C SER A 160 -5.61 15.68 -10.98
N VAL A 161 -5.36 16.27 -9.81
CA VAL A 161 -5.95 17.57 -9.45
C VAL A 161 -5.50 18.70 -10.40
N ILE A 162 -4.22 18.72 -10.80
CA ILE A 162 -3.69 19.70 -11.75
C ILE A 162 -4.31 19.51 -13.14
N LEU A 163 -4.37 18.27 -13.65
CA LEU A 163 -4.89 17.97 -14.99
C LEU A 163 -6.40 18.21 -15.10
N PHE A 164 -7.17 17.90 -14.06
CA PHE A 164 -8.62 18.10 -14.05
C PHE A 164 -9.03 19.50 -13.56
N ALA A 165 -8.07 20.41 -13.34
CA ALA A 165 -8.28 21.79 -12.90
C ALA A 165 -9.23 21.91 -11.68
N ASN A 166 -9.16 20.95 -10.76
CA ASN A 166 -10.00 20.98 -9.56
C ASN A 166 -9.48 22.06 -8.60
N PRO A 167 -10.32 22.99 -8.10
CA PRO A 167 -9.86 24.05 -7.20
C PRO A 167 -9.35 23.45 -5.90
N ILE A 168 -8.06 23.65 -5.62
CA ILE A 168 -7.39 23.20 -4.39
C ILE A 168 -7.66 24.23 -3.30
N SER A 169 -8.23 23.79 -2.17
CA SER A 169 -8.42 24.67 -1.01
C SER A 169 -7.08 24.99 -0.32
N THR A 170 -7.04 26.09 0.44
CA THR A 170 -5.83 26.47 1.22
C THR A 170 -5.39 25.37 2.18
N MET A 171 -6.35 24.63 2.78
CA MET A 171 -6.05 23.47 3.62
C MET A 171 -5.33 22.39 2.81
N GLN A 172 -5.83 22.03 1.62
CA GLN A 172 -5.17 21.02 0.79
C GLN A 172 -3.74 21.41 0.40
N TRP A 173 -3.48 22.70 0.13
CA TRP A 173 -2.12 23.20 -0.09
C TRP A 173 -1.20 23.02 1.13
N VAL A 174 -1.70 23.32 2.34
CA VAL A 174 -0.97 23.06 3.59
C VAL A 174 -0.68 21.57 3.73
N GLY A 175 -1.65 20.71 3.44
CA GLY A 175 -1.49 19.25 3.44
C GLY A 175 -0.41 18.80 2.46
N THR A 176 -0.39 19.36 1.25
CA THR A 176 0.63 19.09 0.23
C THR A 176 2.04 19.46 0.73
N VAL A 177 2.22 20.66 1.28
CA VAL A 177 3.52 21.09 1.83
C VAL A 177 3.97 20.17 2.97
N LEU A 178 3.05 19.75 3.83
CA LEU A 178 3.35 18.84 4.94
C LEU A 178 3.85 17.47 4.45
N VAL A 179 3.23 16.91 3.40
CA VAL A 179 3.66 15.64 2.78
C VAL A 179 5.06 15.78 2.18
N PHE A 180 5.32 16.86 1.43
CA PHE A 180 6.65 17.11 0.84
C PHE A 180 7.73 17.30 1.90
N LEU A 181 7.43 17.99 3.01
CA LEU A 181 8.33 18.11 4.15
C LEU A 181 8.60 16.75 4.79
N GLY A 182 7.57 15.94 5.05
CA GLY A 182 7.72 14.60 5.62
C GLY A 182 8.57 13.67 4.75
N LEU A 183 8.36 13.69 3.43
CA LEU A 183 9.16 12.91 2.47
C LEU A 183 10.60 13.43 2.37
N GLY A 184 10.80 14.75 2.35
CA GLY A 184 12.13 15.36 2.31
C GLY A 184 12.94 15.05 3.58
N LEU A 185 12.30 15.07 4.74
CA LEU A 185 12.90 14.67 6.01
C LEU A 185 13.22 13.18 6.05
N ASP A 186 12.36 12.30 5.52
CA ASP A 186 12.65 10.86 5.45
C ASP A 186 13.80 10.56 4.47
N ALA A 187 13.88 11.27 3.35
CA ALA A 187 15.01 11.13 2.42
C ALA A 187 16.35 11.54 3.06
N LYS A 188 16.34 12.60 3.89
CA LYS A 188 17.54 13.14 4.53
C LYS A 188 17.94 12.39 5.81
N PHE A 189 16.97 12.03 6.65
CA PHE A 189 17.19 11.49 8.00
C PHE A 189 16.72 10.03 8.17
N GLY A 190 16.01 9.46 7.19
CA GLY A 190 15.54 8.07 7.20
C GLY A 190 16.63 7.03 6.98
N LYS A 191 17.84 7.44 6.57
CA LYS A 191 19.03 6.57 6.65
C LYS A 191 19.54 6.57 8.09
N GLY A 192 18.90 5.77 8.95
CA GLY A 192 19.46 5.47 10.27
C GLY A 192 20.88 4.93 10.11
N ALA A 193 21.81 5.43 10.92
CA ALA A 193 23.24 5.11 10.88
C ALA A 193 23.46 3.61 10.66
N LYS A 194 24.17 3.24 9.59
CA LYS A 194 24.75 1.90 9.46
C LYS A 194 25.59 1.68 10.72
N LYS A 195 25.12 0.85 11.66
CA LYS A 195 26.04 0.22 12.60
C LYS A 195 26.89 -0.73 11.75
N THR A 196 28.05 -0.25 11.33
CA THR A 196 29.19 -1.08 10.99
C THR A 196 29.49 -1.94 12.21
N SER A 197 28.96 -3.16 12.23
CA SER A 197 29.58 -4.22 13.04
C SER A 197 30.84 -4.60 12.28
N HIS A 198 31.97 -4.19 12.82
CA HIS A 198 33.20 -4.99 12.70
C HIS A 198 32.99 -6.32 13.41
#